data_AF-A0A833T5E4-F1
#
_entry.id   AF-A0A833T5E4-F1
#
_cell.length_a   1.000
_cell.length_b   1.000
_cell.length_c   1.000
_cell.angle_alpha   90.00
_cell.angle_beta   90.00
_cell.angle_gamma   90.00
#
_symmetry.space_group_name_H-M   'P 1'
#
loop_
_entity.id
_entity.type
_entity.pdbx_description
1 polymer ?
#
loop_
_entity_poly.entity_id
_entity_poly.type
_entity_poly.pdbx_seq_one_letter_code
_entity_poly.pdbx_strand_id
1 'polypeptide(L)'
;MGDNKMRKRPASSGPDARAGVSAAPVFLQKTYDMIESSPSTVACWSESGTSFIIKLPREFAKTMLPRYFKHNNFSSFVRQLNFYGFRKHKKDEIVISTEEDESKSWWEFYHEKFLRGRQELMAQIRRKTYSEPASPTTRRWRRSSSQCRVSRARYLSSWVSSRTSPVL
;
A
#
# COMPACT_ATOMS: atom_id res chain seq x y z
N MET A 1 40.86 36.03 33.53
CA MET A 1 40.12 34.80 33.88
C MET A 1 38.82 34.79 33.11
N GLY A 2 38.64 33.80 32.24
CA GLY A 2 37.48 33.72 31.35
C GLY A 2 37.50 32.43 30.54
N ASP A 3 37.79 31.31 31.22
CA ASP A 3 37.79 29.97 30.66
C ASP A 3 36.34 29.53 30.38
N ASN A 4 35.97 29.34 29.11
CA ASN A 4 34.75 28.60 28.78
C ASN A 4 34.89 27.74 27.52
N LYS A 5 35.59 26.62 27.71
CA LYS A 5 35.10 25.26 27.42
C LYS A 5 34.48 25.01 26.04
N MET A 6 35.39 24.71 25.11
CA MET A 6 35.22 23.85 23.93
C MET A 6 34.20 22.72 24.18
N ARG A 7 32.97 22.86 23.67
CA ARG A 7 32.03 21.74 23.59
C ARG A 7 32.47 20.82 22.45
N LYS A 8 33.20 19.76 22.80
CA LYS A 8 33.46 18.63 21.92
C LYS A 8 32.11 18.05 21.46
N ARG A 9 31.85 18.14 20.15
CA ARG A 9 30.77 17.38 19.51
C ARG A 9 31.20 15.90 19.54
N PRO A 10 30.40 14.99 20.10
CA PRO A 10 30.70 13.57 20.00
C PRO A 10 30.65 13.15 18.54
N ALA A 11 31.65 12.37 18.14
CA ALA A 11 31.72 11.69 16.86
C ALA A 11 30.44 10.86 16.68
N SER A 12 29.56 11.30 15.79
CA SER A 12 28.49 10.45 15.29
C SER A 12 29.15 9.36 14.47
N SER A 13 29.17 8.15 15.02
CA SER A 13 29.47 6.89 14.38
C SER A 13 28.81 6.87 13.00
N GLY A 14 29.62 6.95 11.95
CA GLY A 14 29.15 6.68 10.59
C GLY A 14 28.71 5.23 10.50
N PRO A 15 27.66 4.90 9.73
CA PRO A 15 27.50 3.54 9.27
C PRO A 15 28.59 3.29 8.23
N ASP A 16 29.46 2.36 8.61
CA ASP A 16 30.45 1.67 7.79
C ASP A 16 29.94 1.42 6.36
N ALA A 17 30.72 1.89 5.39
CA ALA A 17 30.52 1.65 3.99
C ALA A 17 30.83 0.17 3.67
N ARG A 18 29.88 -0.73 3.91
CA ARG A 18 29.87 -2.05 3.26
C ARG A 18 29.19 -1.92 1.90
N ALA A 19 30.00 -1.60 0.89
CA ALA A 19 29.60 -1.67 -0.50
C ALA A 19 29.17 -3.12 -0.87
N GLY A 20 28.00 -3.27 -1.49
CA GLY A 20 27.75 -4.39 -2.42
C GLY A 20 26.47 -5.20 -2.30
N VAL A 21 25.61 -5.01 -1.29
CA VAL A 21 24.26 -5.59 -1.29
C VAL A 21 23.28 -4.44 -1.29
N SER A 22 22.67 -4.16 -2.45
CA SER A 22 21.60 -3.17 -2.57
C SER A 22 20.53 -3.46 -1.51
N ALA A 23 20.50 -2.67 -0.44
CA ALA A 23 19.56 -2.91 0.64
C ALA A 23 18.13 -2.89 0.08
N ALA A 24 17.31 -3.87 0.47
CA ALA A 24 15.93 -3.94 0.02
C ALA A 24 15.20 -2.61 0.31
N PRO A 25 14.23 -2.20 -0.51
CA PRO A 25 13.41 -1.03 -0.21
C PRO A 25 12.85 -1.07 1.21
N VAL A 26 12.95 0.04 1.95
CA VAL A 26 12.52 0.13 3.37
C VAL A 26 11.08 -0.32 3.58
N PHE A 27 10.20 -0.03 2.61
CA PHE A 27 8.81 -0.50 2.64
C PHE A 27 8.72 -2.04 2.72
N LEU A 28 9.55 -2.75 1.97
CA LEU A 28 9.53 -4.21 1.91
C LEU A 28 10.11 -4.81 3.19
N GLN A 29 11.21 -4.25 3.71
CA GLN A 29 11.78 -4.65 5.00
C GLN A 29 10.73 -4.55 6.11
N LYS A 30 10.09 -3.38 6.22
CA LYS A 30 9.00 -3.17 7.20
C LYS A 30 7.82 -4.10 7.00
N THR A 31 7.46 -4.38 5.74
CA THR A 31 6.35 -5.29 5.45
C THR A 31 6.68 -6.70 5.90
N TYR A 32 7.88 -7.18 5.63
CA TYR A 32 8.34 -8.49 6.09
C TYR A 32 8.27 -8.61 7.61
N ASP A 33 8.89 -7.66 8.33
CA ASP A 33 8.93 -7.68 9.80
C ASP A 33 7.52 -7.55 10.40
N MET A 34 6.65 -6.76 9.77
CA MET A 34 5.27 -6.60 10.18
C MET A 34 4.47 -7.89 10.04
N ILE A 35 4.66 -8.65 8.96
CA ILE A 35 3.97 -9.94 8.78
C ILE A 35 4.53 -10.97 9.76
N GLU A 36 5.85 -11.02 9.97
CA GLU A 36 6.48 -11.97 10.90
C GLU A 36 6.06 -11.72 12.36
N SER A 37 5.89 -10.46 12.76
CA SER A 37 5.44 -10.08 14.11
C SER A 37 3.92 -10.07 14.29
N SER A 38 3.15 -10.23 13.20
CA SER A 38 1.69 -10.21 13.29
C SER A 38 1.15 -11.51 13.89
N PRO A 39 0.07 -11.45 14.68
CA PRO A 39 -0.59 -12.66 15.15
C PRO A 39 -1.21 -13.41 13.97
N SER A 40 -1.08 -14.73 13.96
CA SER A 40 -1.51 -15.61 12.86
C SER A 40 -3.02 -15.56 12.55
N THR A 41 -3.82 -15.00 13.46
CA THR A 41 -5.25 -14.72 13.30
C THR A 41 -5.53 -13.48 12.45
N VAL A 42 -4.61 -12.51 12.42
CA VAL A 42 -4.74 -11.24 11.70
C VAL A 42 -4.03 -11.31 10.36
N ALA A 43 -2.75 -11.72 10.36
CA ALA A 43 -1.97 -11.94 9.16
C ALA A 43 -0.92 -13.04 9.40
N CYS A 44 -0.53 -13.75 8.35
CA CYS A 44 0.50 -14.78 8.41
C CYS A 44 1.12 -15.01 7.05
N TRP A 45 2.29 -15.65 7.03
CA TRP A 45 2.80 -16.26 5.80
C TRP A 45 1.96 -17.46 5.40
N SER A 46 1.95 -17.79 4.10
CA SER A 46 1.46 -19.09 3.65
C SER A 46 2.40 -20.21 4.11
N GLU A 47 1.89 -21.44 4.09
CA GLU A 47 2.66 -22.62 4.49
C GLU A 47 3.95 -22.78 3.67
N SER A 48 3.89 -22.48 2.37
CA SER A 48 5.07 -22.49 1.49
C SER A 48 6.00 -21.29 1.66
N GLY A 49 5.58 -20.25 2.39
CA GLY A 49 6.36 -19.02 2.57
C GLY A 49 6.53 -18.15 1.32
N THR A 50 5.77 -18.43 0.26
CA THR A 50 5.84 -17.71 -1.04
C THR A 50 4.86 -16.55 -1.16
N SER A 51 3.93 -16.47 -0.22
CA SER A 51 2.88 -15.47 -0.16
C SER A 51 2.58 -15.14 1.30
N PHE A 52 1.92 -14.00 1.52
CA PHE A 52 1.37 -13.66 2.82
C PHE A 52 -0.13 -13.41 2.72
N ILE A 53 -0.82 -13.74 3.80
CA ILE A 53 -2.27 -13.76 3.91
C ILE A 53 -2.67 -12.77 5.01
N ILE A 54 -3.61 -11.90 4.68
CA ILE A 54 -4.24 -10.97 5.61
C ILE A 54 -5.68 -11.46 5.82
N LYS A 55 -5.93 -12.10 6.95
CA LYS A 55 -7.23 -12.71 7.28
C LYS A 55 -8.24 -11.66 7.71
N LEU A 56 -7.79 -10.66 8.48
CA LEU A 56 -8.63 -9.58 9.01
C LEU A 56 -8.12 -8.21 8.55
N PRO A 57 -8.47 -7.73 7.33
CA PRO A 57 -7.95 -6.48 6.79
C PRO A 57 -8.26 -5.25 7.64
N ARG A 58 -9.47 -5.18 8.21
CA ARG A 58 -9.89 -4.07 9.09
C ARG A 58 -9.03 -4.02 10.36
N GLU A 59 -8.77 -5.16 10.97
CA GLU A 59 -7.99 -5.25 12.20
C GLU A 59 -6.51 -5.01 11.94
N PHE A 60 -5.96 -5.64 10.91
CA PHE A 60 -4.59 -5.43 10.44
C PHE A 60 -4.29 -3.96 10.18
N ALA A 61 -5.22 -3.25 9.56
CA ALA A 61 -5.09 -1.83 9.27
C ALA A 61 -5.03 -0.97 10.54
N LYS A 62 -5.81 -1.31 11.57
CA LYS A 62 -5.86 -0.57 12.84
C LYS A 62 -4.68 -0.88 13.77
N THR A 63 -4.23 -2.13 13.81
CA THR A 63 -3.26 -2.57 14.83
C THR A 63 -1.84 -2.67 14.30
N MET A 64 -1.65 -3.19 13.09
CA MET A 64 -0.32 -3.47 12.53
C MET A 64 0.24 -2.29 11.74
N LEU A 65 -0.54 -1.70 10.84
CA LEU A 65 -0.06 -0.59 10.00
C LEU A 65 0.51 0.61 10.79
N PRO A 66 -0.13 1.15 11.84
CA PRO A 66 0.42 2.30 12.56
C PRO A 66 1.72 2.00 13.33
N ARG A 67 2.04 0.72 13.59
CA ARG A 67 3.31 0.33 14.24
C ARG A 67 4.51 0.42 13.28
N TYR A 68 4.28 0.20 11.99
CA TYR A 68 5.33 0.14 10.97
C TYR A 68 5.33 1.35 10.02
N PHE A 69 4.16 1.94 9.78
CA PHE A 69 3.92 3.02 8.84
C PHE A 69 3.21 4.21 9.51
N LYS A 70 3.31 5.39 8.89
CA LYS A 70 2.69 6.63 9.40
C LYS A 70 1.20 6.77 9.05
N HIS A 71 0.51 5.66 8.81
CA HIS A 71 -0.92 5.63 8.48
C HIS A 71 -1.52 4.28 8.85
N ASN A 72 -2.84 4.24 9.00
CA ASN A 72 -3.63 3.02 9.19
C ASN A 72 -4.46 2.66 7.94
N ASN A 73 -4.24 3.33 6.81
CA ASN A 73 -5.03 3.09 5.60
C ASN A 73 -4.54 1.85 4.84
N PHE A 74 -5.38 0.82 4.78
CA PHE A 74 -5.11 -0.42 4.05
C PHE A 74 -4.91 -0.19 2.55
N SER A 75 -5.70 0.68 1.92
CA SER A 75 -5.56 0.99 0.49
C SER A 75 -4.21 1.62 0.15
N SER A 76 -3.67 2.45 1.05
CA SER A 76 -2.32 3.00 0.88
C SER A 76 -1.25 1.92 0.92
N PHE A 77 -1.39 0.95 1.83
CA PHE A 77 -0.51 -0.22 1.89
C PHE A 77 -0.60 -1.08 0.62
N VAL A 78 -1.81 -1.41 0.16
CA VAL A 78 -2.03 -2.15 -1.09
C VAL A 78 -1.45 -1.41 -2.30
N ARG A 79 -1.56 -0.08 -2.35
CA ARG A 79 -0.97 0.71 -3.43
C ARG A 79 0.55 0.61 -3.45
N GLN A 80 1.21 0.61 -2.29
CA GLN A 80 2.65 0.38 -2.21
C GLN A 80 3.02 -1.02 -2.70
N LEU A 81 2.29 -2.06 -2.27
CA LEU A 81 2.46 -3.42 -2.79
C LEU A 81 2.37 -3.47 -4.33
N ASN A 82 1.37 -2.81 -4.91
CA ASN A 82 1.20 -2.75 -6.37
C ASN A 82 2.39 -2.08 -7.07
N PHE A 83 2.98 -1.04 -6.49
CA PHE A 83 4.18 -0.40 -7.06
C PHE A 83 5.41 -1.31 -7.03
N TYR A 84 5.50 -2.24 -6.10
CA TYR A 84 6.56 -3.26 -6.06
C TYR A 84 6.20 -4.53 -6.81
N GLY A 85 5.06 -4.54 -7.54
CA GLY A 85 4.69 -5.65 -8.41
C GLY A 85 4.03 -6.83 -7.72
N PHE A 86 3.62 -6.70 -6.46
CA PHE A 86 2.83 -7.73 -5.79
C PHE A 86 1.51 -7.96 -6.52
N ARG A 87 1.08 -9.22 -6.52
CA ARG A 87 -0.17 -9.63 -7.14
C ARG A 87 -1.08 -10.20 -6.06
N LYS A 88 -2.37 -9.92 -6.19
CA LYS A 88 -3.41 -10.50 -5.33
C LYS A 88 -3.80 -11.86 -5.90
N HIS A 89 -3.75 -12.92 -5.09
CA HIS A 89 -4.44 -14.16 -5.44
C HIS A 89 -5.94 -13.91 -5.38
N LYS A 90 -6.62 -14.11 -6.51
CA LYS A 90 -8.08 -14.14 -6.55
C LYS A 90 -8.48 -15.57 -6.23
N LYS A 91 -9.22 -15.76 -5.15
CA LYS A 91 -9.95 -17.00 -4.98
C LYS A 91 -11.18 -16.91 -5.87
N ASP A 92 -11.22 -17.69 -6.94
CA ASP A 92 -12.46 -17.95 -7.67
C ASP A 92 -13.33 -18.87 -6.79
N GLU A 93 -13.86 -18.35 -5.69
CA GLU A 93 -14.76 -19.11 -4.82
C GLU A 93 -16.20 -18.76 -5.19
N ILE A 94 -16.65 -19.32 -6.33
CA ILE A 94 -18.04 -19.67 -6.55
C ILE A 94 -18.35 -20.83 -5.59
N VAL A 95 -18.60 -20.52 -4.32
CA VAL A 95 -19.21 -21.47 -3.38
C VAL A 95 -20.17 -20.68 -2.50
N ILE A 96 -21.42 -20.67 -2.95
CA ILE A 96 -22.68 -20.51 -2.21
C ILE A 96 -22.51 -19.78 -0.87
N SER A 97 -22.75 -18.47 -0.93
CA SER A 97 -23.00 -17.59 0.19
C SER A 97 -24.22 -18.08 0.99
N THR A 98 -23.98 -18.76 2.11
CA THR A 98 -24.85 -18.59 3.27
C THR A 98 -24.42 -17.30 3.97
N GLU A 99 -25.40 -16.45 4.25
CA GLU A 99 -25.31 -14.99 4.17
C GLU A 99 -24.69 -14.27 5.39
N GLU A 100 -23.99 -14.97 6.29
CA GLU A 100 -23.71 -14.42 7.62
C GLU A 100 -22.23 -14.34 8.05
N ASP A 101 -21.27 -14.52 7.15
CA ASP A 101 -19.85 -14.51 7.55
C ASP A 101 -19.01 -13.46 6.78
N GLU A 102 -18.99 -12.21 7.29
CA GLU A 102 -18.02 -11.18 6.90
C GLU A 102 -16.55 -11.66 7.05
N SER A 103 -16.33 -12.80 7.72
CA SER A 103 -15.04 -13.45 7.98
C SER A 103 -14.31 -14.01 6.74
N LYS A 104 -14.97 -14.13 5.58
CA LYS A 104 -14.36 -14.83 4.43
C LYS A 104 -13.57 -13.95 3.45
N SER A 105 -13.52 -12.63 3.62
CA SER A 105 -12.72 -11.78 2.72
C SER A 105 -11.26 -11.63 3.18
N TRP A 106 -10.52 -12.74 3.18
CA TRP A 106 -9.07 -12.72 3.38
C TRP A 106 -8.36 -12.32 2.08
N TRP A 107 -7.18 -11.71 2.22
CA TRP A 107 -6.38 -11.21 1.11
C TRP A 107 -5.03 -11.88 1.09
N GLU A 108 -4.73 -12.60 0.01
CA GLU A 108 -3.41 -13.18 -0.20
C GLU A 108 -2.66 -12.41 -1.27
N PHE A 109 -1.42 -12.04 -0.94
CA PHE A 109 -0.50 -11.35 -1.82
C PHE A 109 0.77 -12.18 -1.99
N TYR A 110 1.26 -12.24 -3.23
CA TYR A 110 2.45 -12.98 -3.58
C TYR A 110 3.39 -12.15 -4.46
N HIS A 111 4.67 -12.46 -4.37
CA HIS A 111 5.71 -11.91 -5.23
C HIS A 111 6.90 -12.88 -5.26
N GLU A 112 7.47 -13.15 -6.45
CA GLU A 112 8.51 -14.18 -6.68
C GLU A 112 9.73 -14.03 -5.76
N LYS A 113 10.11 -12.80 -5.45
CA LYS A 113 11.29 -12.45 -4.66
C LYS A 113 10.99 -11.99 -3.23
N PHE A 114 9.73 -12.09 -2.79
CA PHE A 114 9.33 -11.75 -1.43
C PHE A 114 8.92 -13.05 -0.72
N LEU A 115 9.92 -13.72 -0.15
CA LEU A 115 9.77 -15.06 0.41
C LEU A 115 10.16 -15.06 1.90
N ARG A 116 9.46 -15.87 2.69
CA ARG A 116 9.80 -16.07 4.11
C ARG A 116 11.19 -16.72 4.23
N GLY A 117 12.04 -16.16 5.08
CA GLY A 117 13.40 -16.65 5.31
C GLY A 117 14.42 -16.35 4.22
N ARG A 118 14.04 -15.68 3.13
CA ARG A 118 14.94 -15.27 2.03
C ARG A 118 14.88 -13.77 1.77
N GLN A 119 15.21 -12.99 2.79
CA GLN A 119 15.14 -11.51 2.72
C GLN A 119 16.17 -10.91 1.76
N GLU A 120 17.24 -11.63 1.44
CA GLU A 120 18.25 -11.23 0.46
C GLU A 120 17.67 -11.04 -0.94
N LEU A 121 16.60 -11.77 -1.29
CA LEU A 121 15.94 -11.63 -2.59
C LEU A 121 15.15 -10.33 -2.71
N MET A 122 14.74 -9.74 -1.58
CA MET A 122 13.98 -8.48 -1.54
C MET A 122 14.79 -7.30 -2.08
N ALA A 123 16.13 -7.38 -2.03
CA ALA A 123 17.07 -6.42 -2.63
C ALA A 123 16.81 -6.20 -4.13
N GLN A 124 16.32 -7.23 -4.82
CA GLN A 124 16.10 -7.22 -6.26
C GLN A 124 14.72 -6.70 -6.65
N ILE A 125 13.84 -6.41 -5.68
CA ILE A 125 12.50 -5.90 -5.94
C ILE A 125 12.60 -4.40 -6.19
N ARG A 126 12.31 -3.97 -7.42
CA ARG A 126 12.35 -2.56 -7.82
C ARG A 126 10.95 -2.00 -7.90
N ARG A 127 10.81 -0.75 -7.46
CA ARG A 127 9.56 0.01 -7.61
C ARG A 127 9.34 0.33 -9.09
N LYS A 128 8.13 0.05 -9.59
CA LYS A 128 7.69 0.50 -10.91
C LYS A 128 7.55 2.02 -10.90
N THR A 129 8.42 2.73 -11.61
CA THR A 129 8.29 4.16 -11.89
C THR A 129 7.56 4.33 -13.22
N TYR A 130 6.63 5.27 -13.31
CA TYR A 130 5.91 5.59 -14.56
C TYR A 130 6.78 6.39 -15.56
N SER A 131 8.10 6.33 -15.44
CA SER A 131 9.05 7.23 -16.12
C SER A 131 10.17 6.49 -16.86
N GLU A 132 9.94 5.26 -17.31
CA GLU A 132 10.76 4.64 -18.34
C GLU A 132 10.01 4.80 -19.68
N PRO A 133 10.57 5.51 -20.68
CA PRO A 133 9.96 5.55 -22.01
C PRO A 133 9.96 4.12 -22.55
N ALA A 134 8.76 3.55 -22.65
CA ALA A 134 8.54 2.24 -23.23
C ALA A 134 9.24 2.15 -24.59
N SER A 135 10.00 1.09 -24.78
CA SER A 135 10.41 0.64 -26.10
C SER A 135 9.21 0.66 -27.06
N PRO A 136 9.39 1.09 -28.32
CA PRO A 136 8.28 1.20 -29.26
C PRO A 136 7.91 -0.20 -29.77
N THR A 137 7.04 -0.89 -29.05
CA THR A 137 6.27 -2.00 -29.61
C THR A 137 4.81 -1.82 -29.21
N THR A 138 4.17 -0.96 -29.99
CA THR A 138 2.78 -1.06 -30.44
C THR A 138 1.81 -1.88 -29.57
N ARG A 139 1.37 -1.33 -28.43
CA ARG A 139 -0.03 -1.52 -28.00
C ARG A 139 -0.63 -0.21 -27.50
N ARG A 140 -1.42 0.36 -28.41
CA ARG A 140 -2.33 1.49 -28.24
C ARG A 140 -3.27 1.27 -27.05
N TRP A 141 -2.94 1.86 -25.90
CA TRP A 141 -3.95 2.22 -24.89
C TRP A 141 -4.43 3.62 -25.20
N ARG A 142 -5.53 3.69 -25.95
CA ARG A 142 -6.30 4.92 -26.13
C ARG A 142 -6.83 5.32 -24.77
N ARG A 143 -6.38 6.50 -24.30
CA ARG A 143 -6.99 7.28 -23.22
C ARG A 143 -8.51 7.32 -23.38
N SER A 144 -9.23 7.05 -22.30
CA SER A 144 -10.44 7.80 -21.95
C SER A 144 -10.25 8.33 -20.54
N SER A 145 -9.72 9.54 -20.47
CA SER A 145 -9.73 10.38 -19.28
C SER A 145 -11.10 11.05 -19.19
N SER A 146 -11.90 10.65 -18.20
CA SER A 146 -13.02 11.47 -17.71
C SER A 146 -12.80 11.74 -16.22
N GLN A 147 -11.88 12.68 -15.99
CA GLN A 147 -12.00 13.77 -15.03
C GLN A 147 -12.95 13.58 -13.83
N CYS A 148 -12.42 13.08 -12.69
CA CYS A 148 -13.04 13.33 -11.39
C CYS A 148 -12.67 14.75 -10.94
N ARG A 149 -13.49 15.75 -11.29
CA ARG A 149 -13.45 17.05 -10.60
C ARG A 149 -14.18 16.89 -9.27
N VAL A 150 -13.45 17.21 -8.20
CA VAL A 150 -13.97 17.45 -6.85
C VAL A 150 -14.90 18.65 -6.93
N SER A 151 -16.19 18.46 -6.66
CA SER A 151 -17.13 19.56 -6.45
C SER A 151 -17.19 19.89 -4.96
N ARG A 152 -16.55 21.00 -4.60
CA ARG A 152 -16.79 21.74 -3.35
C ARG A 152 -18.24 22.24 -3.34
N ALA A 153 -18.93 22.04 -2.23
CA ALA A 153 -20.23 22.62 -1.93
C ALA A 153 -20.23 24.15 -2.04
N ARG A 154 -21.31 24.74 -2.59
CA ARG A 154 -21.86 26.04 -2.18
C ARG A 154 -23.38 26.05 -2.38
N TYR A 155 -24.04 26.52 -1.33
CA TYR A 155 -25.41 27.00 -1.24
C TYR A 155 -25.79 28.01 -2.34
N LEU A 156 -27.11 28.22 -2.50
CA LEU A 156 -27.87 29.43 -2.91
C LEU A 156 -29.04 29.00 -3.82
N SER A 157 -30.25 28.83 -3.27
CA SER A 157 -31.31 29.84 -3.14
C SER A 157 -32.11 30.13 -4.42
N SER A 158 -33.36 29.66 -4.40
CA SER A 158 -34.58 30.32 -4.90
C SER A 158 -34.84 30.47 -6.41
N TRP A 159 -36.14 30.35 -6.71
CA TRP A 159 -36.88 31.02 -7.79
C TRP A 159 -36.77 30.49 -9.23
N VAL A 160 -37.86 29.95 -9.78
CA VAL A 160 -38.82 30.77 -10.57
C VAL A 160 -40.01 29.94 -11.10
N SER A 161 -41.20 30.42 -10.72
CA SER A 161 -42.48 30.49 -11.43
C SER A 161 -43.03 29.34 -12.28
N SER A 162 -44.12 28.79 -11.74
CA SER A 162 -45.41 28.64 -12.43
C SER A 162 -45.75 29.87 -13.28
N ARG A 163 -46.22 29.64 -14.52
CA ARG A 163 -47.25 30.46 -15.18
C ARG A 163 -47.67 29.86 -16.52
N THR A 164 -48.91 29.38 -16.58
CA THR A 164 -49.78 29.58 -17.74
C THR A 164 -51.22 29.81 -17.25
N SER A 165 -51.75 30.96 -17.65
CA SER A 165 -53.13 31.47 -17.60
C SER A 165 -53.14 32.62 -18.64
N PRO A 166 -54.26 33.06 -19.26
CA PRO A 166 -55.61 33.14 -18.70
C PRO A 166 -56.82 32.91 -19.66
N VAL A 167 -58.00 32.90 -19.03
CA VAL A 167 -59.38 33.34 -19.38
C VAL A 167 -59.68 33.92 -20.78
N LEU A 168 -60.73 33.39 -21.41
CA LEU A 168 -61.92 34.10 -21.90
C LEU A 168 -63.13 33.15 -21.82
#